data_AF-A0A7I7JN64-F1
#
_entry.id   AF-A0A7I7JN64-F1
#
_cell.length_a   1.000
_cell.length_b   1.000
_cell.length_c   1.000
_cell.angle_alpha   90.00
_cell.angle_beta   90.00
_cell.angle_gamma   90.00
#
_symmetry.space_group_name_H-M   'P 1'
#
loop_
_entity.id
_entity.type
_entity.pdbx_description
1 polymer ?
#
loop_
_entity_poly.entity_id
_entity_poly.type
_entity_poly.pdbx_seq_one_letter_code
_entity_poly.pdbx_strand_id
1 'polypeptide(L)'
;MLRYAIRTEIRLITAELATDLARFPALSAWSTEDLNILAGLFVNAMTVTAEAIEEAPDEETLAEIKQVAVKQLRMIALAVGGWRSKP
;
A
#
# COMPACT_ATOMS: atom_id res chain seq x y z
N MET A 1 -20.20 -4.85 -15.05
CA MET A 1 -20.38 -5.33 -13.67
C MET A 1 -19.05 -5.70 -13.01
N LEU A 2 -18.26 -6.64 -13.53
CA LEU A 2 -17.00 -7.08 -12.90
C LEU A 2 -15.96 -5.95 -12.66
N ARG A 3 -15.64 -5.15 -13.69
CA ARG A 3 -14.69 -4.02 -13.55
C ARG A 3 -15.11 -2.98 -12.51
N TYR A 4 -16.42 -2.82 -12.30
CA TYR A 4 -16.96 -1.92 -11.29
C TYR A 4 -16.81 -2.53 -9.90
N ALA A 5 -17.13 -3.82 -9.74
CA ALA A 5 -16.96 -4.54 -8.49
C ALA A 5 -15.51 -4.52 -8.00
N ILE A 6 -14.54 -4.85 -8.87
CA ILE A 6 -13.10 -4.82 -8.53
C ILE A 6 -12.67 -3.44 -8.05
N ARG A 7 -13.09 -2.38 -8.75
CA ARG A 7 -12.75 -1.00 -8.37
C ARG A 7 -13.35 -0.61 -7.02
N THR A 8 -14.56 -1.09 -6.72
CA THR A 8 -15.20 -0.87 -5.43
C THR A 8 -14.44 -1.58 -4.31
N GLU A 9 -14.04 -2.84 -4.50
CA GLU A 9 -13.26 -3.58 -3.51
C GLU A 9 -11.91 -2.91 -3.23
N ILE A 10 -11.16 -2.49 -4.27
CA ILE A 10 -9.90 -1.76 -4.10
C ILE A 10 -10.11 -0.47 -3.29
N ARG A 11 -11.21 0.25 -3.55
CA ARG A 11 -11.55 1.46 -2.77
C ARG A 11 -11.87 1.15 -1.31
N LEU A 12 -12.58 0.06 -1.04
CA LEU A 12 -12.91 -0.37 0.32
C LEU A 12 -11.65 -0.74 1.10
N ILE A 13 -10.77 -1.56 0.50
CA ILE A 13 -9.49 -1.96 1.11
C ILE A 13 -8.62 -0.73 1.37
N THR A 14 -8.57 0.22 0.42
CA THR A 14 -7.84 1.47 0.60
C THR A 14 -8.40 2.30 1.78
N ALA A 15 -9.72 2.42 1.89
CA ALA A 15 -10.35 3.18 2.96
C ALA A 15 -10.18 2.53 4.35
N GLU A 16 -10.24 1.20 4.41
CA GLU A 16 -9.98 0.42 5.62
C GLU A 16 -8.52 0.61 6.06
N LEU A 17 -7.57 0.46 5.14
CA LEU A 17 -6.16 0.68 5.43
C LEU A 17 -5.89 2.13 5.86
N ALA A 18 -6.51 3.13 5.24
CA ALA A 18 -6.38 4.53 5.67
C ALA A 18 -6.89 4.74 7.11
N THR A 19 -7.98 4.04 7.48
CA THR A 19 -8.53 4.06 8.84
C THR A 19 -7.56 3.42 9.84
N ASP A 20 -6.92 2.31 9.46
CA ASP A 20 -5.91 1.67 10.30
C ASP A 20 -4.65 2.52 10.41
N LEU A 21 -4.20 3.15 9.33
CA LEU A 21 -3.06 4.08 9.32
C LEU A 21 -3.29 5.27 10.28
N ALA A 22 -4.52 5.79 10.36
CA ALA A 22 -4.87 6.87 11.29
C ALA A 22 -4.67 6.51 12.77
N ARG A 23 -4.66 5.21 13.10
CA ARG A 23 -4.47 4.72 14.48
C ARG A 23 -3.01 4.68 14.91
N PHE A 24 -2.07 4.79 13.98
CA PHE A 24 -0.64 4.82 14.32
C PHE A 24 -0.27 6.20 14.89
N PRO A 25 0.36 6.27 16.08
CA PRO A 25 0.72 7.55 16.68
C PRO A 25 1.60 8.45 15.79
N ALA A 26 2.45 7.87 14.96
CA ALA A 26 3.29 8.62 14.01
C ALA A 26 2.50 9.30 12.89
N LEU A 27 1.26 8.85 12.64
CA LEU A 27 0.39 9.30 11.54
C LEU A 27 -0.87 10.02 12.04
N SER A 28 -1.10 10.09 13.36
CA SER A 28 -2.38 10.58 13.92
C SER A 28 -2.67 12.05 13.61
N ALA A 29 -1.66 12.84 13.25
CA ALA A 29 -1.80 14.24 12.86
C ALA A 29 -2.01 14.45 11.34
N TRP A 30 -1.95 13.38 10.54
CA TRP A 30 -2.09 13.46 9.10
C TRP A 30 -3.53 13.76 8.68
N SER A 31 -3.68 14.46 7.57
CA SER A 31 -4.98 14.70 6.95
C SER A 31 -5.56 13.37 6.44
N THR A 32 -6.90 13.28 6.41
CA THR A 32 -7.59 12.14 5.80
C THR A 32 -7.18 11.94 4.34
N GLU A 33 -6.92 13.02 3.61
CA GLU A 33 -6.45 12.97 2.22
C GLU A 33 -5.09 12.28 2.11
N ASP A 34 -4.11 12.70 2.91
CA ASP A 34 -2.77 12.11 2.90
C ASP A 34 -2.78 10.64 3.35
N LEU A 35 -3.61 10.28 4.33
CA LEU A 35 -3.79 8.90 4.77
C LEU A 35 -4.38 8.02 3.66
N ASN A 36 -5.33 8.53 2.88
CA ASN A 36 -5.88 7.82 1.72
C ASN A 36 -4.85 7.69 0.60
N ILE A 37 -4.03 8.72 0.35
CA ILE A 37 -2.93 8.65 -0.62
C ILE A 37 -1.93 7.58 -0.18
N LEU A 38 -1.50 7.59 1.08
CA LEU A 38 -0.56 6.62 1.64
C LEU A 38 -1.11 5.19 1.56
N ALA A 39 -2.36 4.98 1.98
CA ALA A 39 -3.03 3.69 1.85
C ALA A 39 -3.09 3.23 0.38
N GLY A 40 -3.41 4.13 -0.55
CA GLY A 40 -3.44 3.83 -1.97
C GLY A 40 -2.08 3.38 -2.52
N LEU A 41 -0.98 4.00 -2.07
CA LEU A 41 0.37 3.57 -2.45
C LEU A 41 0.67 2.15 -1.96
N PHE A 42 0.30 1.83 -0.71
CA PHE A 42 0.46 0.48 -0.16
C PHE A 42 -0.36 -0.55 -0.93
N VAL A 43 -1.65 -0.29 -1.15
CA VAL A 43 -2.56 -1.21 -1.86
C VAL A 43 -2.06 -1.47 -3.28
N ASN A 44 -1.67 -0.43 -4.02
CA ASN A 44 -1.15 -0.59 -5.38
C ASN A 44 0.12 -1.46 -5.41
N ALA A 45 1.07 -1.23 -4.49
CA ALA A 45 2.28 -2.04 -4.41
C ALA A 45 1.96 -3.50 -4.07
N MET A 46 1.01 -3.73 -3.16
CA MET A 46 0.56 -5.07 -2.79
C MET A 46 -0.16 -5.79 -3.93
N THR A 47 -0.98 -5.09 -4.72
CA THR A 47 -1.65 -5.67 -5.90
C THR A 47 -0.64 -6.18 -6.91
N VAL A 48 0.32 -5.34 -7.30
CA VAL A 48 1.38 -5.73 -8.26
C VAL A 48 2.24 -6.86 -7.69
N THR A 49 2.53 -6.83 -6.39
CA THR A 49 3.29 -7.90 -5.73
C THR A 49 2.53 -9.23 -5.74
N ALA A 50 1.21 -9.21 -5.49
CA ALA A 50 0.39 -10.42 -5.49
C ALA A 50 0.35 -11.07 -6.87
N GLU A 51 0.18 -10.27 -7.93
CA GLU A 51 0.25 -10.74 -9.32
C GLU A 51 1.62 -11.39 -9.61
N ALA A 52 2.72 -10.74 -9.24
CA ALA A 52 4.05 -11.27 -9.46
C ALA A 52 4.31 -12.58 -8.69
N ILE A 53 3.82 -12.69 -7.45
CA ILE A 53 3.94 -13.92 -6.64
C ILE A 53 3.22 -15.09 -7.31
N GLU A 54 2.02 -14.85 -7.87
CA GLU A 54 1.25 -15.88 -8.58
C GLU A 54 1.95 -16.36 -9.86
N GLU A 55 2.68 -15.47 -10.52
CA GLU A 55 3.42 -15.75 -11.75
C GLU A 55 4.85 -16.32 -11.52
N ALA A 56 5.29 -16.43 -10.26
CA ALA A 56 6.66 -16.87 -9.95
C ALA A 56 6.92 -18.33 -10.38
N PRO A 57 7.93 -18.60 -11.23
CA PRO A 57 8.19 -19.95 -11.75
C PRO A 57 8.89 -20.88 -10.76
N ASP A 58 9.59 -20.32 -9.76
CA ASP A 58 10.37 -21.05 -8.76
C ASP A 58 10.53 -20.25 -7.45
N GLU A 59 11.06 -20.90 -6.42
CA GLU A 59 11.23 -20.29 -5.09
C GLU A 59 12.30 -19.19 -5.08
N GLU A 60 13.28 -19.24 -5.99
CA GLU A 60 14.31 -18.19 -6.12
C GLU A 60 13.68 -16.88 -6.59
N THR A 61 12.91 -16.92 -7.68
CA THR A 61 12.16 -15.78 -8.20
C THR A 61 11.16 -15.26 -7.17
N LEU A 62 10.47 -16.16 -6.47
CA LEU A 62 9.54 -15.78 -5.39
C LEU A 62 10.26 -15.03 -4.26
N ALA A 63 11.47 -15.47 -3.88
CA ALA A 63 12.28 -14.79 -2.87
C ALA A 63 12.71 -13.39 -3.34
N GLU A 64 13.09 -13.23 -4.61
CA GLU A 64 13.42 -11.92 -5.20
C GLU A 64 12.22 -10.97 -5.19
N ILE A 65 11.05 -11.43 -5.62
CA ILE A 65 9.80 -10.65 -5.59
C ILE A 65 9.50 -10.17 -4.17
N LYS A 66 9.57 -11.06 -3.18
CA LYS A 66 9.37 -10.72 -1.77
C LYS A 66 10.38 -9.68 -1.29
N GLN A 67 11.65 -9.81 -1.67
CA GLN A 67 12.68 -8.82 -1.32
C GLN A 67 12.40 -7.44 -1.92
N VAL A 68 11.99 -7.39 -3.20
CA VAL A 68 11.63 -6.14 -3.87
C VAL A 68 10.40 -5.51 -3.22
N ALA A 69 9.35 -6.29 -2.96
CA ALA A 69 8.14 -5.83 -2.29
C ALA A 69 8.45 -5.22 -0.92
N VAL A 70 9.26 -5.90 -0.08
CA VAL A 70 9.68 -5.37 1.22
C VAL A 70 10.44 -4.05 1.06
N LYS A 71 11.33 -3.92 0.06
CA LYS A 71 12.04 -2.66 -0.22
C LYS A 71 11.06 -1.55 -0.64
N GLN A 72 10.11 -1.82 -1.53
CA GLN A 72 9.11 -0.85 -1.97
C GLN A 72 8.23 -0.36 -0.81
N LEU A 73 7.69 -1.28 -0.01
CA LEU A 73 6.86 -0.94 1.16
C LEU A 73 7.66 -0.13 2.19
N ARG A 74 8.94 -0.45 2.39
CA ARG A 74 9.84 0.35 3.24
C ARG A 74 10.08 1.74 2.67
N MET A 75 10.28 1.88 1.36
CA MET A 75 10.45 3.20 0.73
C MET A 75 9.20 4.07 0.90
N ILE A 76 8.00 3.49 0.72
CA ILE A 76 6.72 4.17 1.00
C ILE A 76 6.65 4.61 2.46
N ALA A 77 6.95 3.69 3.39
CA ALA A 77 6.93 3.99 4.83
C ALA A 77 7.99 5.02 5.25
N LEU A 78 9.17 5.04 4.62
CA LEU A 78 10.22 6.03 4.92
C LEU A 78 9.88 7.42 4.38
N ALA A 79 9.19 7.50 3.23
CA ALA A 79 8.73 8.78 2.67
C ALA A 79 7.81 9.54 3.64
N VAL A 80 7.08 8.81 4.50
CA VAL A 80 6.28 9.38 5.60
C VAL A 80 7.09 10.28 6.51
N GLY A 81 8.33 9.91 6.86
CA GLY A 81 9.15 10.67 7.80
C GLY A 81 9.53 12.07 7.32
N GLY A 82 9.52 12.30 6.01
CA GLY A 82 9.78 13.61 5.40
C GLY A 82 8.54 14.36 4.94
N TRP A 83 7.35 13.74 5.00
CA TRP A 83 6.11 14.32 4.50
C TRP A 83 5.52 15.32 5.48
N ARG A 84 5.10 16.48 4.96
CA ARG A 84 4.40 17.52 5.72
C ARG A 84 2.96 17.59 5.24
N SER A 85 2.08 16.89 5.95
CA SER A 85 0.64 16.83 5.65
C SER A 85 -0.04 18.21 5.70
N LYS A 86 0.46 19.10 6.56
CA LYS A 86 0.07 20.51 6.63
C LYS A 86 1.34 21.36 6.83
N PRO A 87 1.37 22.61 6.35
CA PRO A 87 2.53 23.50 6.43
C PRO A 87 3.05 23.68 7.86
#